data_AF-A0A561SSN8-F1
#
_entry.id   AF-A0A561SSN8-F1
#
_cell.length_a   1.000
_cell.length_b   1.000
_cell.length_c   1.000
_cell.angle_alpha   90.00
_cell.angle_beta   90.00
_cell.angle_gamma   90.00
#
_symmetry.space_group_name_H-M   'P 1'
#
loop_
_entity.id
_entity.type
_entity.pdbx_description
1 polymer ?
#
loop_
_entity_poly.entity_id
_entity_poly.type
_entity_poly.pdbx_seq_one_letter_code
_entity_poly.pdbx_strand_id
1 'polypeptide(L)'
;MSRAAVKIEIPPVVYVPCSPLTNGAEDLIVDLRPTRDGPLALLVYSALDRLVDCCGDEQPWVVMPTVSLEKVRQETHFELLLLDVEIPEEFRRRAAAALPQPGL
;
A
#
# COMPACT_ATOMS: atom_id res chain seq x y z
N MET A 1 15.24 -11.74 18.56
CA MET A 1 15.34 -12.57 17.35
C MET A 1 15.68 -11.66 16.18
N SER A 2 16.93 -11.66 15.70
CA SER A 2 17.34 -10.80 14.58
C SER A 2 16.75 -11.35 13.29
N ARG A 3 15.82 -10.61 12.69
CA ARG A 3 15.25 -10.95 11.37
C ARG A 3 16.37 -10.78 10.34
N ALA A 4 16.73 -11.85 9.65
CA ALA A 4 17.68 -11.79 8.54
C ALA A 4 17.12 -10.81 7.50
N ALA A 5 17.91 -9.79 7.15
CA ALA A 5 17.57 -8.93 6.03
C ALA A 5 17.78 -9.75 4.74
N VAL A 6 16.68 -10.24 4.18
CA VAL A 6 16.69 -10.81 2.83
C VAL A 6 16.97 -9.67 1.87
N LYS A 7 18.02 -9.80 1.06
CA LYS A 7 18.30 -8.86 -0.03
C LYS A 7 17.32 -9.18 -1.14
N ILE A 8 16.18 -8.51 -1.13
CA ILE A 8 15.14 -8.68 -2.14
C ILE A 8 15.54 -7.84 -3.35
N GLU A 9 15.67 -8.47 -4.51
CA GLU A 9 15.69 -7.75 -5.78
C GLU A 9 14.29 -7.23 -6.04
N ILE A 10 14.06 -5.96 -5.74
CA ILE A 10 12.78 -5.31 -6.00
C ILE A 10 12.66 -5.13 -7.52
N PRO A 11 11.55 -5.58 -8.14
CA PRO A 11 11.35 -5.38 -9.57
C PRO A 11 11.38 -3.88 -9.91
N PRO A 12 11.67 -3.49 -11.16
CA PRO A 12 11.71 -2.09 -11.55
C PRO A 12 10.36 -1.38 -11.40
N VAL A 13 9.28 -2.15 -11.36
CA VAL A 13 7.90 -1.70 -11.13
C VAL A 13 7.26 -2.53 -10.02
N VAL A 14 6.44 -1.91 -9.19
CA VAL A 14 5.65 -2.57 -8.15
C VAL A 14 4.19 -2.21 -8.30
N TYR A 15 3.32 -3.07 -7.78
CA TYR A 15 1.88 -2.85 -7.74
C TYR A 15 1.51 -2.34 -6.35
N VAL A 16 0.87 -1.18 -6.29
CA VAL A 16 0.54 -0.51 -5.03
C VAL A 16 -0.98 -0.43 -4.91
N PRO A 17 -1.58 -1.04 -3.88
CA PRO A 17 -2.99 -0.83 -3.59
C PRO A 17 -3.26 0.64 -3.30
N CYS A 18 -4.33 1.17 -3.88
CA CYS A 18 -4.71 2.56 -3.71
C CYS A 18 -6.22 2.71 -3.57
N SER A 19 -6.65 3.88 -3.13
CA SER A 19 -8.04 4.30 -3.17
C SER A 19 -8.17 5.65 -3.89
N PRO A 20 -9.23 5.84 -4.70
CA PRO A 20 -9.51 7.15 -5.28
C PRO A 20 -9.74 8.18 -4.17
N LEU A 21 -9.20 9.37 -4.32
CA LEU A 21 -9.49 10.47 -3.40
C LEU A 21 -10.94 10.90 -3.60
N THR A 22 -11.76 10.82 -2.56
CA THR A 22 -13.22 11.08 -2.62
C THR A 22 -13.59 12.53 -2.97
N ASN A 23 -12.62 13.43 -3.18
CA ASN A 23 -12.86 14.86 -3.35
C ASN A 23 -12.51 15.43 -4.74
N GLY A 24 -12.51 14.60 -5.79
CA GLY A 24 -12.42 15.08 -7.18
C GLY A 24 -11.03 15.58 -7.61
N ALA A 25 -9.98 15.33 -6.84
CA ALA A 25 -8.61 15.49 -7.32
C ALA A 25 -8.17 14.22 -8.08
N GLU A 26 -7.27 14.38 -9.05
CA GLU A 26 -6.62 13.28 -9.78
C GLU A 26 -5.65 12.45 -8.90
N ASP A 27 -5.58 12.78 -7.60
CA ASP A 27 -4.67 12.18 -6.65
C ASP A 27 -5.20 10.83 -6.13
N LEU A 28 -4.28 9.87 -6.00
CA LEU A 28 -4.53 8.52 -5.48
C LEU A 28 -3.94 8.42 -4.06
N ILE A 29 -4.70 7.85 -3.12
CA ILE A 29 -4.17 7.53 -1.80
C ILE A 29 -3.62 6.10 -1.84
N VAL A 30 -2.31 5.95 -1.63
CA VAL A 30 -1.67 4.63 -1.46
C VAL A 30 -2.01 4.01 -0.10
N ASP A 31 -2.09 2.67 -0.02
CA ASP A 31 -2.42 1.99 1.25
C ASP A 31 -1.21 2.00 2.22
N LEU A 32 -1.27 2.93 3.16
CA LEU A 32 -0.33 3.05 4.28
C LEU A 32 -0.91 2.36 5.51
N ARG A 33 -0.09 1.53 6.16
CA ARG A 33 -0.43 0.82 7.39
C ARG A 33 0.38 1.40 8.56
N PRO A 34 -0.26 1.80 9.67
CA PRO A 34 0.47 2.17 10.87
C PRO A 34 1.17 0.94 11.44
N THR A 35 2.41 1.12 11.89
CA THR A 35 3.13 0.07 12.61
C THR A 35 2.95 0.25 14.11
N ARG A 36 3.07 -0.83 14.86
CA ARG A 36 2.75 -0.87 16.30
C ARG A 36 3.56 0.13 17.14
N ASP A 37 4.78 0.43 16.70
CA ASP A 37 5.77 1.17 17.48
C ASP A 37 6.49 2.28 16.67
N GLY A 38 5.98 2.66 15.48
CA GLY A 38 6.70 3.66 14.68
C GLY A 38 6.13 3.96 13.29
N PRO A 39 7.02 4.11 12.29
CA PRO A 39 6.70 4.79 11.03
C PRO A 39 5.64 4.07 10.21
N LEU A 40 5.05 4.80 9.25
CA LEU A 40 4.10 4.22 8.31
C LEU A 40 4.79 3.17 7.45
N ALA A 41 4.07 2.10 7.16
CA ALA A 41 4.49 1.07 6.24
C ALA A 41 3.65 1.16 4.97
N LEU A 42 4.30 1.24 3.81
CA LEU A 42 3.65 1.21 2.51
C LEU A 42 3.51 -0.23 2.03
N LEU A 43 2.30 -0.61 1.64
CA LEU A 43 2.01 -1.93 1.09
C LEU A 43 2.33 -1.96 -0.42
N VAL A 44 3.16 -2.91 -0.84
CA VAL A 44 3.56 -3.08 -2.25
C VAL A 44 3.57 -4.55 -2.63
N TYR A 45 3.34 -4.84 -3.90
CA TYR A 45 3.35 -6.19 -4.46
C TYR A 45 4.28 -6.28 -5.65
N SER A 46 4.99 -7.40 -5.74
CA SER A 46 5.92 -7.69 -6.83
C SER A 46 5.20 -8.02 -8.14
N ALA A 47 3.95 -8.47 -8.06
CA ALA A 47 3.13 -8.88 -9.19
C ALA A 47 1.64 -8.63 -8.95
N LEU A 48 0.88 -8.50 -10.04
CA LEU A 48 -0.55 -8.20 -9.99
C LEU A 48 -1.38 -9.37 -9.44
N ASP A 49 -1.05 -10.59 -9.83
CA ASP A 49 -1.69 -11.82 -9.32
C ASP A 49 -1.59 -11.90 -7.78
N ARG A 50 -0.41 -11.61 -7.23
CA ARG A 50 -0.20 -11.56 -5.78
C ARG A 50 -1.02 -10.48 -5.11
N LEU A 51 -1.11 -9.29 -5.71
CA LEU A 51 -1.94 -8.20 -5.18
C LEU A 51 -3.41 -8.65 -5.12
N VAL A 52 -3.90 -9.25 -6.20
CA VAL A 52 -5.28 -9.73 -6.30
C VAL A 52 -5.54 -10.85 -5.29
N ASP A 53 -4.64 -11.83 -5.17
CA ASP A 53 -4.77 -12.92 -4.20
C ASP A 53 -4.75 -12.41 -2.74
N CYS A 54 -3.95 -11.36 -2.46
CA CYS A 54 -3.78 -10.83 -1.10
C CYS A 54 -4.84 -9.80 -0.70
N CYS A 55 -5.27 -8.93 -1.63
CA CYS A 55 -6.20 -7.83 -1.38
C CYS A 55 -7.63 -8.08 -1.89
N GLY A 56 -7.83 -9.04 -2.80
CA GLY A 56 -9.09 -9.32 -3.48
C GLY A 56 -9.23 -8.60 -4.83
N ASP A 57 -10.07 -9.17 -5.70
CA ASP A 57 -10.30 -8.72 -7.09
C ASP A 57 -10.79 -7.27 -7.22
N GLU A 58 -11.50 -6.75 -6.21
CA GLU A 58 -12.11 -5.42 -6.25
C GLU A 58 -11.18 -4.29 -5.79
N GLN A 59 -9.99 -4.60 -5.28
CA GLN A 59 -9.05 -3.61 -4.76
C GLN A 59 -8.50 -2.74 -5.90
N PRO A 60 -8.69 -1.41 -5.90
CA PRO A 60 -8.01 -0.55 -6.85
C PRO A 60 -6.49 -0.55 -6.61
N TRP A 61 -5.72 -0.49 -7.68
CA TRP A 61 -4.25 -0.52 -7.63
C TRP A 61 -3.65 0.35 -8.74
N VAL A 62 -2.39 0.71 -8.54
CA VAL A 62 -1.58 1.43 -9.52
C VAL A 62 -0.22 0.74 -9.70
N VAL A 63 0.31 0.73 -10.93
CA VAL A 63 1.70 0.33 -11.17
C VAL A 63 2.59 1.53 -10.95
N MET A 64 3.59 1.39 -10.09
CA MET A 64 4.52 2.44 -9.78
C MET A 64 5.95 1.98 -10.06
N PRO A 65 6.77 2.78 -10.78
CA PRO A 65 8.21 2.54 -10.84
C PRO A 65 8.80 2.59 -9.44
N THR A 66 9.69 1.65 -9.10
CA THR A 66 10.32 1.58 -7.78
C THR A 66 11.08 2.87 -7.45
N VAL A 67 11.61 3.56 -8.47
CA VAL A 67 12.23 4.88 -8.35
C VAL A 67 11.27 5.98 -7.88
N SER A 68 9.96 5.84 -8.14
CA SER A 68 8.92 6.79 -7.71
C SER A 68 8.50 6.58 -6.26
N LEU A 69 8.82 5.44 -5.64
CA LEU A 69 8.54 5.20 -4.22
C LEU A 69 9.26 6.20 -3.32
N GLU A 70 10.42 6.72 -3.75
CA GLU A 70 11.14 7.76 -3.02
C GLU A 70 10.33 9.04 -2.89
N LYS A 71 9.61 9.42 -3.95
CA LYS A 71 8.72 10.59 -3.92
C LYS A 71 7.56 10.36 -2.94
N VAL A 72 6.93 9.18 -3.01
CA VAL A 72 5.86 8.79 -2.06
C VAL A 72 6.38 8.81 -0.63
N ARG A 73 7.63 8.38 -0.41
CA ARG A 73 8.29 8.40 0.90
C ARG A 73 8.42 9.81 1.43
N GLN A 74 8.85 10.75 0.59
CA GLN A 74 8.99 12.15 0.95
C GLN A 74 7.65 12.82 1.29
N GLU A 75 6.58 12.44 0.59
CA GLU A 75 5.24 13.01 0.80
C GLU A 75 4.50 12.41 2.01
N THR A 76 4.71 11.12 2.29
CA THR A 76 3.93 10.39 3.30
C THR A 76 4.73 10.00 4.54
N HIS A 77 6.05 10.13 4.50
CA HIS A 77 6.98 9.74 5.57
C HIS A 77 6.87 8.26 5.99
N PHE A 78 6.55 7.37 5.04
CA PHE A 78 6.70 5.93 5.29
C PHE A 78 8.19 5.57 5.43
N GLU A 79 8.51 4.58 6.25
CA GLU A 79 9.91 4.11 6.41
C GLU A 79 10.04 2.61 6.16
N LEU A 80 8.92 1.91 5.98
CA LEU A 80 8.89 0.48 5.76
C LEU A 80 8.08 0.15 4.50
N LEU A 81 8.54 -0.87 3.77
CA LEU A 81 7.78 -1.51 2.71
C LEU A 81 7.33 -2.88 3.20
N LEU A 82 6.04 -3.16 3.06
CA LEU A 82 5.47 -4.50 3.21
C LEU A 82 5.30 -5.08 1.82
N LEU A 83 6.16 -6.03 1.47
CA LEU A 83 6.15 -6.68 0.16
C LEU A 83 5.39 -8.00 0.23
N ASP A 84 4.42 -8.20 -0.68
CA ASP A 84 3.70 -9.46 -0.86
C ASP A 84 3.11 -10.01 0.45
N VAL A 85 2.58 -9.12 1.29
CA VAL A 85 1.97 -9.49 2.56
C VAL A 85 0.50 -9.81 2.34
N GLU A 86 0.10 -11.01 2.74
CA GLU A 86 -1.31 -11.38 2.78
C GLU A 86 -2.04 -10.52 3.82
N ILE A 87 -3.10 -9.84 3.38
CA ILE A 87 -3.95 -9.04 4.26
C ILE A 87 -5.12 -9.95 4.70
N PRO A 88 -5.29 -10.21 6.00
CA PRO A 88 -6.44 -10.96 6.50
C PRO A 88 -7.74 -10.31 6.04
N GLU A 89 -8.76 -11.11 5.75
CA GLU A 89 -10.00 -10.63 5.11
C GLU A 89 -10.65 -9.46 5.87
N GLU A 90 -10.61 -9.49 7.19
CA GLU A 90 -11.13 -8.46 8.10
C GLU A 90 -10.42 -7.09 7.95
N PHE A 91 -9.19 -7.08 7.42
CA PHE A 91 -8.39 -5.88 7.18
C PHE A 91 -8.26 -5.53 5.69
N ARG A 92 -8.87 -6.32 4.79
CA ARG A 92 -8.94 -5.99 3.37
C ARG A 92 -9.85 -4.78 3.21
N ARG A 93 -9.34 -3.74 2.54
CA ARG A 93 -10.20 -2.61 2.19
C ARG A 93 -11.09 -3.05 1.04
N ARG A 94 -12.39 -3.27 1.33
CA ARG A 94 -13.39 -3.23 0.27
C ARG A 94 -13.35 -1.82 -0.33
N ALA A 95 -13.30 -1.73 -1.67
CA ALA A 95 -13.23 -0.46 -2.39
C ALA A 95 -14.22 0.55 -1.77
N ALA A 96 -13.66 1.55 -1.08
CA ALA A 96 -14.35 2.60 -0.34
C ALA A 96 -15.57 2.17 0.50
N ALA A 97 -15.34 1.69 1.73
CA ALA A 97 -15.95 2.45 2.82
C ALA A 97 -15.02 3.64 3.07
N ALA A 98 -15.33 4.78 2.45
CA ALA A 98 -14.81 6.05 2.92
C ALA A 98 -14.89 6.03 4.46
N LEU A 99 -13.79 6.39 5.13
CA LEU A 99 -13.84 6.66 6.56
C LEU A 99 -15.13 7.46 6.84
N PRO A 100 -16.02 7.05 7.76
CA PRO A 100 -17.08 7.93 8.18
C PRO A 100 -16.38 9.20 8.67
N GLN A 101 -16.61 10.32 7.97
CA GLN A 101 -16.10 11.60 8.42
C GLN A 101 -16.70 11.82 9.82
N PRO A 102 -15.89 12.10 10.86
CA PRO A 102 -16.45 12.54 12.12
C PRO A 102 -17.30 13.77 11.81
N GLY A 103 -18.57 13.71 12.24
CA GLY A 103 -19.64 14.58 11.79
C GLY A 103 -19.30 16.08 11.85
N LEU A 104 -19.89 16.81 10.90
CA LEU A 104 -20.05 18.25 10.96
C LEU A 104 -20.92 18.64 12.17
#